data_AF-A0A562TMH9-F1
#
_entry.id   AF-A0A562TMH9-F1
#
_cell.length_a   1.000
_cell.length_b   1.000
_cell.length_c   1.000
_cell.angle_alpha   90.00
_cell.angle_beta   90.00
_cell.angle_gamma   90.00
#
_symmetry.space_group_name_H-M   'P 1'
#
loop_
_entity.id
_entity.type
_entity.pdbx_description
1 polymer ?
#
loop_
_entity_poly.entity_id
_entity_poly.type
_entity_poly.pdbx_seq_one_letter_code
_entity_poly.pdbx_strand_id
1 'polypeptide(L)'
;MKVIKSLQLAIVAIAASCITLSASAQDNTLLGAGSTFVYPLFSKIFAEYGKTHDVKVNYQSIGSGGGILQLTNKTVDFGGSDAPLNAEQAKKIGVPVLHIPMASGAVVVTYNVPGVKGTLKLTGKDLADIYLGKITNWNSGEIKATNPGANLPDLPIVVIHRSDGSGTSFIFTDYLTKVNPEWASKIGKASAVNWPAGLGGKGNEGVAGLVKQTPGAIGYNELAYAIQNKMAYADVQNKSGKFITPTLETTTLSSNVELPANAEVSLTNTDNPKGYPITSFTWALIYKEQKYSDRSAARAKTVLTLLWYNIHEGQKNCAPLNYAPLSKSAVKVAEKILKSATYDGKAIL
;
A
#
# COMPACT_ATOMS: atom_id res chain seq x y z
N MET A 1 -20.23 -67.62 -51.77
CA MET A 1 -19.22 -67.66 -52.85
C MET A 1 -18.45 -66.35 -52.80
N LYS A 2 -17.18 -66.35 -52.36
CA LYS A 2 -15.95 -66.34 -53.19
C LYS A 2 -16.01 -65.30 -54.33
N VAL A 3 -15.03 -64.46 -54.66
CA VAL A 3 -13.63 -64.20 -54.26
C VAL A 3 -13.23 -62.92 -55.06
N ILE A 4 -12.54 -61.98 -54.41
CA ILE A 4 -11.37 -61.15 -54.85
C ILE A 4 -11.22 -60.79 -56.35
N LYS A 5 -11.02 -59.50 -56.68
CA LYS A 5 -9.81 -58.99 -57.40
C LYS A 5 -9.73 -57.47 -57.63
N SER A 6 -8.63 -56.90 -57.11
CA SER A 6 -7.69 -55.87 -57.64
C SER A 6 -8.18 -54.43 -57.88
N LEU A 7 -7.67 -53.41 -57.17
CA LEU A 7 -6.37 -52.71 -57.24
C LEU A 7 -6.27 -51.70 -58.41
N GLN A 8 -6.30 -50.40 -58.09
CA GLN A 8 -5.43 -49.41 -58.74
C GLN A 8 -5.29 -48.14 -57.87
N LEU A 9 -4.03 -47.77 -57.65
CA LEU A 9 -3.53 -46.59 -56.95
C LEU A 9 -3.97 -45.29 -57.65
N ALA A 10 -4.32 -44.28 -56.86
CA ALA A 10 -4.08 -42.89 -57.20
C ALA A 10 -3.56 -42.16 -55.96
N ILE A 11 -2.25 -41.94 -55.93
CA ILE A 11 -1.54 -41.12 -54.95
C ILE A 11 -1.85 -39.66 -55.31
N VAL A 12 -2.61 -38.97 -54.46
CA VAL A 12 -2.71 -37.50 -54.51
C VAL A 12 -1.84 -36.96 -53.40
N ALA A 13 -0.73 -36.34 -53.78
CA ALA A 13 0.17 -35.63 -52.89
C ALA A 13 -0.55 -34.36 -52.35
N ILE A 14 -0.96 -34.39 -51.09
CA ILE A 14 -1.37 -33.19 -50.36
C ILE A 14 -0.09 -32.53 -49.84
N ALA A 15 0.33 -31.46 -50.51
CA ALA A 15 1.39 -30.60 -50.03
C ALA A 15 0.97 -29.99 -48.68
N ALA A 16 1.74 -30.30 -47.64
CA ALA A 16 1.60 -29.71 -46.32
C ALA A 16 2.00 -28.23 -46.36
N SER A 17 1.02 -27.34 -46.47
CA SER A 17 1.20 -25.93 -46.10
C SER A 17 1.04 -25.80 -44.59
N CYS A 18 2.13 -26.05 -43.88
CA CYS A 18 2.31 -25.59 -42.51
C CYS A 18 2.34 -24.05 -42.52
N ILE A 19 1.19 -23.42 -42.36
CA ILE A 19 1.15 -22.04 -41.87
C ILE A 19 1.16 -22.14 -40.35
N THR A 20 2.38 -22.10 -39.80
CA THR A 20 2.61 -21.84 -38.39
C THR A 20 2.05 -20.47 -38.05
N LEU A 21 0.85 -20.42 -37.46
CA LEU A 21 0.37 -19.26 -36.71
C LEU A 21 1.16 -19.18 -35.40
N SER A 22 2.43 -18.78 -35.50
CA SER A 22 3.22 -18.35 -34.35
C SER A 22 3.00 -16.86 -34.15
N ALA A 23 1.87 -16.52 -33.53
CA ALA A 23 1.69 -15.25 -32.86
C ALA A 23 1.11 -15.55 -31.48
N SER A 24 1.97 -15.90 -30.52
CA SER A 24 1.64 -15.65 -29.13
C SER A 24 1.46 -14.14 -29.02
N ALA A 25 0.23 -13.66 -28.99
CA ALA A 25 -0.04 -12.28 -28.60
C ALA A 25 0.67 -12.10 -27.25
N GLN A 26 1.72 -11.27 -27.24
CA GLN A 26 2.45 -10.96 -26.02
C GLN A 26 1.41 -10.37 -25.07
N ASP A 27 1.13 -11.06 -23.96
CA ASP A 27 0.24 -10.53 -22.94
C ASP A 27 0.92 -9.29 -22.32
N ASN A 28 0.58 -8.12 -22.87
CA ASN A 28 1.03 -6.82 -22.42
C ASN A 28 0.33 -6.37 -21.12
N THR A 29 -0.35 -7.30 -20.43
CA THR A 29 -0.89 -7.10 -19.09
C THR A 29 0.17 -7.46 -18.05
N LEU A 30 0.60 -6.47 -17.28
CA LEU A 30 1.36 -6.68 -16.06
C LEU A 30 0.42 -6.94 -14.89
N LEU A 31 0.79 -7.86 -14.02
CA LEU A 31 0.05 -8.21 -12.82
C LEU A 31 0.71 -7.56 -11.62
N GLY A 32 -0.05 -6.80 -10.84
CA GLY A 32 0.39 -6.27 -9.55
C GLY A 32 -0.58 -6.67 -8.46
N ALA A 33 -0.10 -6.79 -7.22
CA ALA A 33 -1.01 -6.96 -6.08
C ALA A 33 -0.39 -6.41 -4.81
N GLY A 34 -1.24 -5.94 -3.89
CA GLY A 34 -0.81 -5.66 -2.53
C GLY A 34 -1.51 -4.49 -1.89
N SER A 35 -0.70 -3.55 -1.39
CA SER A 35 -1.12 -2.36 -0.65
C SER A 35 -2.41 -1.73 -1.19
N THR A 36 -3.38 -1.63 -0.30
CA THR A 36 -4.59 -0.83 -0.48
C THR A 36 -4.34 0.65 -0.14
N PHE A 37 -3.20 0.99 0.45
CA PHE A 37 -2.86 2.37 0.80
C PHE A 37 -2.51 3.18 -0.46
N VAL A 38 -1.79 2.59 -1.41
CA VAL A 38 -1.38 3.25 -2.66
C VAL A 38 -2.39 3.05 -3.81
N TYR A 39 -3.41 2.22 -3.61
CA TYR A 39 -4.29 1.78 -4.69
C TYR A 39 -4.97 2.93 -5.48
N PRO A 40 -5.53 3.99 -4.85
CA PRO A 40 -6.07 5.13 -5.59
C PRO A 40 -5.05 5.78 -6.54
N LEU A 41 -3.79 5.94 -6.08
CA LEU A 41 -2.71 6.51 -6.87
C LEU A 41 -2.29 5.58 -8.02
N PHE A 42 -2.06 4.30 -7.71
CA PHE A 42 -1.69 3.30 -8.71
C PHE A 42 -2.75 3.14 -9.79
N SER A 43 -4.03 3.06 -9.41
CA SER A 43 -5.13 2.99 -10.37
C SER A 43 -5.11 4.18 -11.34
N LYS A 44 -4.83 5.40 -10.84
CA LYS A 44 -4.72 6.60 -11.68
C LYS A 44 -3.47 6.55 -12.56
N ILE A 45 -2.30 6.29 -11.99
CA ILE A 45 -1.04 6.28 -12.76
C ILE A 45 -1.07 5.22 -13.86
N PHE A 46 -1.55 4.00 -13.56
CA PHE A 46 -1.60 2.92 -14.54
C PHE A 46 -2.60 3.20 -15.66
N ALA A 47 -3.74 3.83 -15.34
CA ALA A 47 -4.68 4.28 -16.37
C ALA A 47 -4.07 5.37 -17.27
N GLU A 48 -3.29 6.31 -16.74
CA GLU A 48 -2.59 7.31 -17.56
C GLU A 48 -1.45 6.69 -18.39
N TYR A 49 -0.71 5.74 -17.81
CA TYR A 49 0.38 5.05 -18.50
C TYR A 49 -0.12 4.30 -19.74
N GLY A 50 -1.23 3.56 -19.61
CA GLY A 50 -1.84 2.80 -20.70
C GLY A 50 -2.46 3.63 -21.83
N LYS A 51 -2.57 4.96 -21.68
CA LYS A 51 -3.00 5.85 -22.77
C LYS A 51 -1.88 6.15 -23.77
N THR A 52 -0.63 6.13 -23.31
CA THR A 52 0.55 6.47 -24.13
C THR A 52 1.48 5.29 -24.35
N HIS A 53 1.22 4.15 -23.70
CA HIS A 53 2.00 2.93 -23.82
C HIS A 53 1.05 1.75 -24.03
N ASP A 54 1.44 0.80 -24.88
CA ASP A 54 0.71 -0.46 -25.07
C ASP A 54 0.99 -1.44 -23.93
N VAL A 55 0.62 -1.05 -22.71
CA VAL A 55 0.78 -1.83 -21.48
C VAL A 55 -0.45 -1.63 -20.62
N LYS A 56 -1.06 -2.74 -20.19
CA LYS A 56 -2.14 -2.74 -19.20
C LYS A 56 -1.57 -3.20 -17.87
N VAL A 57 -2.09 -2.66 -16.76
CA VAL A 57 -1.72 -3.12 -15.43
C VAL A 57 -2.98 -3.55 -14.71
N ASN A 58 -3.02 -4.82 -14.33
CA ASN A 58 -4.05 -5.35 -13.45
C ASN A 58 -3.51 -5.38 -12.02
N TYR A 59 -3.85 -4.36 -11.23
CA TYR A 59 -3.43 -4.26 -9.84
C TYR A 59 -4.54 -4.68 -8.87
N GLN A 60 -4.27 -5.68 -8.04
CA GLN A 60 -5.19 -6.21 -7.05
C GLN A 60 -4.96 -5.57 -5.67
N SER A 61 -5.95 -4.79 -5.21
CA SER A 61 -5.98 -4.18 -3.87
C SER A 61 -6.32 -5.23 -2.81
N ILE A 62 -5.31 -5.90 -2.26
CA ILE A 62 -5.50 -7.06 -1.35
C ILE A 62 -4.73 -6.96 -0.02
N GLY A 63 -4.16 -5.79 0.26
CA GLY A 63 -3.31 -5.56 1.42
C GLY A 63 -1.86 -5.96 1.20
N SER A 64 -0.95 -5.28 1.89
CA SER A 64 0.50 -5.40 1.72
C SER A 64 1.00 -6.82 2.00
N GLY A 65 0.42 -7.51 2.99
CA GLY A 65 0.70 -8.92 3.24
C GLY A 65 0.29 -9.83 2.09
N GLY A 66 -0.86 -9.55 1.45
CA GLY A 66 -1.30 -10.25 0.25
C GLY A 66 -0.35 -10.02 -0.93
N GLY A 67 0.11 -8.79 -1.14
CA GLY A 67 1.09 -8.46 -2.19
C GLY A 67 2.42 -9.17 -2.00
N ILE A 68 2.94 -9.19 -0.77
CA ILE A 68 4.16 -9.93 -0.42
C ILE A 68 3.97 -11.44 -0.65
N LEU A 69 2.81 -11.99 -0.31
CA LEU A 69 2.50 -13.40 -0.53
C LEU A 69 2.43 -13.75 -2.03
N GLN A 70 1.74 -12.95 -2.83
CA GLN A 70 1.68 -13.15 -4.29
C GLN A 70 3.06 -13.01 -4.93
N LEU A 71 3.86 -12.04 -4.48
CA LEU A 71 5.25 -11.91 -4.93
C LEU A 71 6.05 -13.17 -4.56
N THR A 72 5.96 -13.63 -3.30
CA THR A 72 6.63 -14.86 -2.82
C THR A 72 6.28 -16.08 -3.69
N ASN A 73 5.01 -16.20 -4.07
CA ASN A 73 4.50 -17.29 -4.91
C ASN A 73 4.77 -17.09 -6.41
N LYS A 74 5.42 -15.98 -6.80
CA LYS A 74 5.76 -15.62 -8.19
C LYS A 74 4.54 -15.54 -9.12
N THR A 75 3.39 -15.14 -8.59
CA THR A 75 2.12 -15.04 -9.33
C THR A 75 1.85 -13.64 -9.86
N VAL A 76 2.63 -12.65 -9.45
CA VAL A 76 2.54 -11.25 -9.89
C VAL A 76 3.87 -10.73 -10.37
N ASP A 77 3.82 -9.67 -11.16
CA ASP A 77 5.01 -9.04 -11.67
C ASP A 77 5.72 -8.14 -10.67
N PHE A 78 4.96 -7.52 -9.78
CA PHE A 78 5.43 -6.71 -8.66
C PHE A 78 4.42 -6.76 -7.50
N GLY A 79 4.93 -6.66 -6.28
CA GLY A 79 4.13 -6.48 -5.07
C GLY A 79 3.98 -4.99 -4.71
N GLY A 80 2.91 -4.62 -4.02
CA GLY A 80 2.80 -3.33 -3.34
C GLY A 80 2.83 -3.50 -1.83
N SER A 81 3.64 -2.71 -1.10
CA SER A 81 3.69 -2.75 0.36
C SER A 81 3.96 -1.39 0.99
N ASP A 82 3.39 -1.15 2.16
CA ASP A 82 3.63 0.05 2.99
C ASP A 82 4.42 -0.28 4.26
N ALA A 83 4.90 -1.51 4.33
CA ALA A 83 5.82 -2.00 5.34
C ALA A 83 7.03 -2.61 4.62
N PRO A 84 8.26 -2.37 5.10
CA PRO A 84 9.41 -3.17 4.71
C PRO A 84 9.15 -4.66 4.93
N LEU A 85 9.89 -5.52 4.22
CA LEU A 85 9.79 -6.95 4.46
C LEU A 85 10.31 -7.23 5.88
N ASN A 86 9.55 -7.98 6.67
CA ASN A 86 10.10 -8.49 7.93
C ASN A 86 11.04 -9.67 7.66
N ALA A 87 11.81 -10.08 8.67
CA ALA A 87 12.81 -11.15 8.54
C ALA A 87 12.20 -12.49 8.08
N GLU A 88 10.98 -12.82 8.53
CA GLU A 88 10.30 -14.06 8.14
C GLU A 88 9.88 -14.03 6.66
N GLN A 89 9.34 -12.90 6.20
CA GLN A 89 8.95 -12.69 4.81
C GLN A 89 10.17 -12.70 3.88
N ALA A 90 11.25 -12.01 4.25
CA ALA A 90 12.50 -12.03 3.51
C ALA A 90 13.08 -13.45 3.42
N LYS A 91 13.05 -14.21 4.52
CA LYS A 91 13.48 -15.62 4.54
C LYS A 91 12.60 -16.52 3.65
N LYS A 92 11.27 -16.36 3.70
CA LYS A 92 10.34 -17.12 2.86
C LYS A 92 10.52 -16.85 1.37
N ILE A 93 10.81 -15.59 1.02
CA ILE A 93 11.13 -15.22 -0.36
C ILE A 93 12.49 -15.81 -0.80
N GLY A 94 13.48 -15.83 0.09
CA GLY A 94 14.75 -16.52 -0.12
C GLY A 94 15.69 -15.87 -1.13
N VAL A 95 15.31 -14.76 -1.76
CA VAL A 95 16.11 -13.99 -2.71
C VAL A 95 16.01 -12.49 -2.41
N PRO A 96 17.00 -11.68 -2.80
CA PRO A 96 16.94 -10.23 -2.60
C PRO A 96 15.72 -9.61 -3.29
N VAL A 97 14.99 -8.78 -2.55
CA VAL A 97 13.88 -7.95 -3.03
C VAL A 97 14.29 -6.49 -2.95
N LEU A 98 13.93 -5.74 -3.98
CA LEU A 98 14.14 -4.31 -4.07
C LEU A 98 12.87 -3.60 -3.60
N HIS A 99 13.03 -2.61 -2.71
CA HIS A 99 11.97 -1.73 -2.24
C HIS A 99 12.08 -0.38 -2.93
N ILE A 100 11.25 -0.15 -3.95
CA ILE A 100 11.29 1.11 -4.70
C ILE A 100 10.20 2.03 -4.12
N PRO A 101 10.55 3.16 -3.45
CA PRO A 101 9.56 4.06 -2.91
C PRO A 101 8.80 4.73 -4.05
N MET A 102 7.47 4.81 -3.93
CA MET A 102 6.57 5.27 -5.00
C MET A 102 5.96 6.64 -4.70
N ALA A 103 5.54 6.85 -3.45
CA ALA A 103 5.00 8.11 -2.94
C ALA A 103 5.00 8.05 -1.40
N SER A 104 4.58 9.12 -0.74
CA SER A 104 4.21 9.10 0.67
C SER A 104 2.73 9.46 0.86
N GLY A 105 2.14 8.94 1.93
CA GLY A 105 0.77 9.27 2.33
C GLY A 105 0.63 9.31 3.85
N ALA A 106 -0.53 9.74 4.32
CA ALA A 106 -0.87 9.81 5.73
C ALA A 106 -1.92 8.76 6.09
N VAL A 107 -1.70 8.05 7.20
CA VAL A 107 -2.72 7.22 7.84
C VAL A 107 -3.48 8.10 8.82
N VAL A 108 -4.71 8.46 8.46
CA VAL A 108 -5.56 9.36 9.24
C VAL A 108 -6.49 8.58 10.15
N VAL A 109 -6.77 9.14 11.32
CA VAL A 109 -7.72 8.58 12.28
C VAL A 109 -9.11 9.05 11.88
N THR A 110 -9.89 8.16 11.27
CA THR A 110 -11.26 8.43 10.86
C THR A 110 -12.22 8.13 12.02
N TYR A 111 -13.33 8.86 12.08
CA TYR A 111 -14.34 8.63 13.11
C TYR A 111 -15.77 8.93 12.63
N ASN A 112 -16.73 8.40 13.37
CA ASN A 112 -18.15 8.67 13.19
C ASN A 112 -18.79 8.98 14.55
N VAL A 113 -18.81 10.27 14.90
CA VAL A 113 -19.36 10.75 16.17
C VAL A 113 -20.44 11.79 15.87
N PRO A 114 -21.71 11.37 15.77
CA PRO A 114 -22.81 12.27 15.47
C PRO A 114 -22.88 13.44 16.44
N GLY A 115 -23.15 14.64 15.91
CA GLY A 115 -23.35 15.85 16.71
C GLY A 115 -22.07 16.60 17.09
N VAL A 116 -20.88 16.03 16.88
CA VAL A 116 -19.61 16.74 17.06
C VAL A 116 -19.42 17.75 15.92
N LYS A 117 -19.21 19.02 16.28
CA LYS A 117 -18.86 20.10 15.34
C LYS A 117 -17.36 20.29 15.32
N GLY A 118 -16.78 20.50 14.12
CA GLY A 118 -15.35 20.69 13.94
C GLY A 118 -14.54 19.39 13.97
N THR A 119 -13.23 19.54 14.06
CA THR A 119 -12.26 18.45 14.02
C THR A 119 -11.86 18.05 15.43
N LEU A 120 -11.98 16.76 15.75
CA LEU A 120 -11.46 16.23 17.02
C LEU A 120 -9.94 16.24 17.03
N LYS A 121 -9.38 16.50 18.22
CA LYS A 121 -7.95 16.47 18.51
C LYS A 121 -7.67 15.26 19.38
N LEU A 122 -6.75 14.40 18.95
CA LEU A 122 -6.39 13.18 19.67
C LEU A 122 -4.86 13.08 19.84
N THR A 123 -4.42 12.70 21.03
CA THR A 123 -3.01 12.41 21.28
C THR A 123 -2.68 10.96 20.90
N GLY A 124 -1.38 10.66 20.72
CA GLY A 124 -0.95 9.28 20.55
C GLY A 124 -1.33 8.38 21.72
N LYS A 125 -1.39 8.93 22.94
CA LYS A 125 -1.84 8.21 24.13
C LYS A 125 -3.33 7.89 24.05
N ASP A 126 -4.17 8.86 23.69
CA ASP A 126 -5.62 8.65 23.53
C ASP A 126 -5.89 7.54 22.51
N LEU A 127 -5.21 7.59 21.36
CA LEU A 127 -5.34 6.57 20.32
C LEU A 127 -4.92 5.19 20.84
N ALA A 128 -3.76 5.06 21.48
CA ALA A 128 -3.34 3.77 22.02
C ALA A 128 -4.29 3.25 23.10
N ASP A 129 -4.75 4.10 24.02
CA ASP A 129 -5.66 3.70 25.10
C ASP A 129 -7.07 3.34 24.58
N ILE A 130 -7.54 3.97 23.50
CA ILE A 130 -8.76 3.55 22.79
C ILE A 130 -8.58 2.13 22.22
N TYR A 131 -7.50 1.88 21.48
CA TYR A 131 -7.26 0.57 20.85
C TYR A 131 -6.87 -0.53 21.86
N LEU A 132 -6.45 -0.15 23.07
CA LEU A 132 -6.30 -1.05 24.23
C LEU A 132 -7.62 -1.32 24.96
N GLY A 133 -8.71 -0.62 24.62
CA GLY A 133 -10.01 -0.75 25.29
C GLY A 133 -10.09 -0.06 26.65
N LYS A 134 -9.17 0.86 26.96
CA LYS A 134 -9.14 1.63 28.22
C LYS A 134 -10.02 2.87 28.14
N ILE A 135 -10.03 3.54 26.99
CA ILE A 135 -10.97 4.62 26.69
C ILE A 135 -12.10 4.01 25.84
N THR A 136 -13.30 3.90 26.42
CA THR A 136 -14.43 3.18 25.82
C THR A 136 -15.61 4.10 25.46
N ASN A 137 -15.53 5.40 25.74
CA ASN A 137 -16.59 6.36 25.46
C ASN A 137 -16.03 7.70 24.95
N TRP A 138 -16.72 8.31 23.99
CA TRP A 138 -16.33 9.57 23.37
C TRP A 138 -16.35 10.77 24.32
N ASN A 139 -17.16 10.73 25.39
CA ASN A 139 -17.19 11.77 26.41
C ASN A 139 -16.20 11.57 27.57
N SER A 140 -15.23 10.66 27.43
CA SER A 140 -14.19 10.40 28.42
C SER A 140 -13.40 11.65 28.81
N GLY A 141 -12.83 11.65 30.03
CA GLY A 141 -12.07 12.79 30.55
C GLY A 141 -10.84 13.11 29.70
N GLU A 142 -10.20 12.07 29.18
CA GLU A 142 -9.03 12.13 28.30
C GLU A 142 -9.35 12.88 26.99
N ILE A 143 -10.42 12.48 26.29
CA ILE A 143 -10.83 13.14 25.03
C ILE A 143 -11.35 14.55 25.29
N LYS A 144 -12.08 14.78 26.39
CA LYS A 144 -12.53 16.12 26.80
C LYS A 144 -11.36 17.08 27.03
N ALA A 145 -10.27 16.60 27.64
CA ALA A 145 -9.11 17.44 27.97
C ALA A 145 -8.45 18.07 26.73
N THR A 146 -8.48 17.39 25.59
CA THR A 146 -7.88 17.85 24.32
C THR A 146 -8.89 18.56 23.41
N ASN A 147 -10.18 18.49 23.74
CA ASN A 147 -11.28 19.07 22.97
C ASN A 147 -12.17 20.00 23.83
N PRO A 148 -11.60 21.02 24.48
CA PRO A 148 -12.39 21.94 25.31
C PRO A 148 -13.46 22.63 24.46
N GLY A 149 -14.71 22.58 24.92
CA GLY A 149 -15.87 23.17 24.23
C GLY A 149 -16.49 22.31 23.12
N ALA A 150 -15.94 21.12 22.82
CA ALA A 150 -16.63 20.17 21.96
C ALA A 150 -17.79 19.50 22.70
N ASN A 151 -18.96 19.44 22.05
CA ASN A 151 -20.10 18.67 22.56
C ASN A 151 -19.88 17.19 22.28
N LEU A 152 -19.15 16.51 23.16
CA LEU A 152 -18.87 15.08 23.06
C LEU A 152 -20.04 14.26 23.61
N PRO A 153 -20.68 13.41 22.79
CA PRO A 153 -21.84 12.63 23.22
C PRO A 153 -21.43 11.50 24.16
N ASP A 154 -22.35 11.11 25.05
CA ASP A 154 -22.27 9.83 25.76
C ASP A 154 -22.51 8.68 24.77
N LEU A 155 -21.45 8.28 24.09
CA LEU A 155 -21.49 7.35 22.98
C LEU A 155 -20.33 6.36 23.13
N PRO A 156 -20.61 5.05 23.25
CA PRO A 156 -19.57 4.03 23.25
C PRO A 156 -18.69 4.10 22.00
N ILE A 157 -17.39 3.90 22.20
CA ILE A 157 -16.42 3.82 21.11
C ILE A 157 -16.46 2.42 20.51
N VAL A 158 -16.57 2.36 19.18
CA VAL A 158 -16.42 1.11 18.42
C VAL A 158 -15.11 1.15 17.64
N VAL A 159 -14.13 0.37 18.08
CA VAL A 159 -12.84 0.27 17.39
C VAL A 159 -13.02 -0.48 16.08
N ILE A 160 -12.51 0.08 14.99
CA ILE A 160 -12.42 -0.55 13.67
C ILE A 160 -10.94 -0.71 13.32
N HIS A 161 -10.54 -1.92 12.96
CA HIS A 161 -9.17 -2.21 12.53
C HIS A 161 -9.18 -2.99 11.22
N ARG A 162 -8.00 -3.26 10.67
CA ARG A 162 -7.87 -4.11 9.49
C ARG A 162 -8.02 -5.58 9.86
N SER A 163 -8.72 -6.34 9.01
CA SER A 163 -8.84 -7.81 9.10
C SER A 163 -7.75 -8.55 8.33
N ASP A 164 -7.12 -7.88 7.36
CA ASP A 164 -6.10 -8.43 6.47
C ASP A 164 -4.70 -7.94 6.81
N GLY A 165 -3.67 -8.68 6.36
CA GLY A 165 -2.27 -8.29 6.50
C GLY A 165 -1.98 -6.95 5.80
N SER A 166 -1.79 -5.90 6.58
CA SER A 166 -1.94 -4.51 6.14
C SER A 166 -0.71 -3.66 6.46
N GLY A 167 -0.14 -3.00 5.44
CA GLY A 167 0.90 -1.99 5.65
C GLY A 167 0.36 -0.77 6.41
N THR A 168 -0.89 -0.36 6.18
CA THR A 168 -1.56 0.68 6.98
C THR A 168 -1.59 0.33 8.48
N SER A 169 -1.82 -0.94 8.82
CA SER A 169 -1.76 -1.42 10.21
C SER A 169 -0.33 -1.43 10.74
N PHE A 170 0.65 -1.82 9.93
CA PHE A 170 2.05 -1.70 10.32
C PHE A 170 2.41 -0.25 10.66
N ILE A 171 2.03 0.72 9.82
CA ILE A 171 2.28 2.15 10.05
C ILE A 171 1.59 2.61 11.34
N PHE A 172 0.29 2.30 11.50
CA PHE A 172 -0.48 2.73 12.66
C PHE A 172 0.07 2.11 13.96
N THR A 173 0.35 0.81 13.98
CA THR A 173 0.88 0.13 15.17
C THR A 173 2.35 0.49 15.47
N ASP A 174 3.17 0.79 14.45
CA ASP A 174 4.50 1.37 14.65
C ASP A 174 4.43 2.75 15.29
N TYR A 175 3.48 3.60 14.88
CA TYR A 175 3.21 4.87 15.57
C TYR A 175 2.80 4.63 17.03
N LEU A 176 1.80 3.79 17.29
CA LEU A 176 1.32 3.50 18.66
C LEU A 176 2.44 2.95 19.56
N THR A 177 3.30 2.08 19.01
CA THR A 177 4.48 1.54 19.70
C THR A 177 5.46 2.64 20.12
N LYS A 178 5.64 3.69 19.31
CA LYS A 178 6.55 4.80 19.63
C LYS A 178 5.99 5.77 20.68
N VAL A 179 4.67 5.87 20.82
CA VAL A 179 4.01 6.89 21.66
C VAL A 179 3.36 6.34 22.92
N ASN A 180 3.25 5.01 23.06
CA ASN A 180 2.64 4.39 24.23
C ASN A 180 3.42 3.13 24.68
N PRO A 181 4.10 3.15 25.85
CA PRO A 181 4.86 2.00 26.37
C PRO A 181 4.02 0.76 26.67
N GLU A 182 2.76 0.91 27.07
CA GLU A 182 1.86 -0.21 27.33
C GLU A 182 1.48 -0.92 26.01
N TRP A 183 1.18 -0.13 24.96
CA TRP A 183 1.02 -0.68 23.61
C TRP A 183 2.27 -1.42 23.15
N ALA A 184 3.44 -0.79 23.30
CA ALA A 184 4.72 -1.36 22.87
C ALA A 184 5.02 -2.71 23.53
N SER A 185 4.72 -2.84 24.82
CA SER A 185 4.97 -4.08 25.59
C SER A 185 3.92 -5.16 25.35
N LYS A 186 2.64 -4.81 25.17
CA LYS A 186 1.55 -5.79 25.03
C LYS A 186 1.28 -6.23 23.60
N ILE A 187 1.35 -5.29 22.64
CA ILE A 187 0.90 -5.50 21.26
C ILE A 187 2.05 -5.34 20.27
N GLY A 188 2.84 -4.27 20.41
CA GLY A 188 3.93 -3.94 19.50
C GLY A 188 3.45 -3.54 18.10
N LYS A 189 4.30 -3.77 17.10
CA LYS A 189 4.05 -3.39 15.70
C LYS A 189 4.11 -4.58 14.75
N ALA A 190 3.14 -4.68 13.86
CA ALA A 190 3.12 -5.63 12.77
C ALA A 190 2.03 -5.28 11.76
N SER A 191 2.09 -5.89 10.58
CA SER A 191 1.02 -5.78 9.57
C SER A 191 -0.26 -6.50 9.99
N ALA A 192 -0.19 -7.38 11.00
CA ALA A 192 -1.31 -8.01 11.68
C ALA A 192 -0.92 -8.23 13.15
N VAL A 193 -1.76 -7.78 14.08
CA VAL A 193 -1.57 -7.92 15.53
C VAL A 193 -2.82 -8.55 16.16
N ASN A 194 -2.68 -9.07 17.36
CA ASN A 194 -3.82 -9.53 18.16
C ASN A 194 -4.53 -8.31 18.76
N TRP A 195 -5.45 -7.71 18.01
CA TRP A 195 -6.24 -6.56 18.46
C TRP A 195 -7.04 -6.92 19.72
N PRO A 196 -6.97 -6.11 20.80
CA PRO A 196 -7.72 -6.38 22.04
C PRO A 196 -9.24 -6.41 21.84
N ALA A 197 -9.75 -5.58 20.94
CA ALA A 197 -11.15 -5.49 20.59
C ALA A 197 -11.32 -4.81 19.21
N GLY A 198 -12.54 -4.86 18.69
CA GLY A 198 -12.96 -4.11 17.51
C GLY A 198 -13.50 -4.97 16.39
N LEU A 199 -13.93 -4.31 15.32
CA LEU A 199 -14.43 -4.94 14.11
C LEU A 199 -13.36 -4.88 13.00
N GLY A 200 -13.14 -6.01 12.35
CA GLY A 200 -12.19 -6.11 11.24
C GLY A 200 -12.80 -5.72 9.90
N GLY A 201 -12.32 -4.64 9.28
CA GLY A 201 -12.61 -4.27 7.89
C GLY A 201 -11.52 -4.79 6.95
N LYS A 202 -11.89 -5.30 5.77
CA LYS A 202 -10.90 -5.73 4.75
C LYS A 202 -10.48 -4.54 3.88
N GLY A 203 -9.18 -4.29 3.78
CA GLY A 203 -8.66 -3.16 3.00
C GLY A 203 -8.93 -1.79 3.66
N ASN A 204 -8.48 -0.72 3.02
CA ASN A 204 -8.90 0.63 3.42
C ASN A 204 -10.40 0.83 3.16
N GLU A 205 -10.90 0.21 2.09
CA GLU A 205 -12.29 0.22 1.65
C GLU A 205 -13.23 -0.29 2.75
N GLY A 206 -12.93 -1.47 3.31
CA GLY A 206 -13.76 -2.09 4.36
C GLY A 206 -13.73 -1.30 5.67
N VAL A 207 -12.57 -0.79 6.08
CA VAL A 207 -12.47 0.07 7.26
C VAL A 207 -13.27 1.36 7.07
N ALA A 208 -13.13 2.01 5.92
CA ALA A 208 -13.88 3.23 5.61
C ALA A 208 -15.40 2.98 5.61
N GLY A 209 -15.83 1.86 5.03
CA GLY A 209 -17.23 1.44 5.03
C GLY A 209 -17.80 1.23 6.44
N LEU A 210 -17.07 0.49 7.29
CA LEU A 210 -17.47 0.24 8.68
C LEU A 210 -17.54 1.53 9.50
N VAL A 211 -16.51 2.39 9.43
CA VAL A 211 -16.53 3.67 10.17
C VAL A 211 -17.74 4.51 9.78
N LYS A 212 -18.05 4.62 8.48
CA LYS A 212 -19.20 5.40 8.01
C LYS A 212 -20.55 4.86 8.48
N GLN A 213 -20.69 3.54 8.60
CA GLN A 213 -21.96 2.90 8.91
C GLN A 213 -22.21 2.72 10.41
N THR A 214 -21.18 2.88 11.24
CA THR A 214 -21.25 2.61 12.67
C THR A 214 -21.09 3.89 13.50
N PRO A 215 -22.18 4.42 14.08
CA PRO A 215 -22.09 5.48 15.08
C PRO A 215 -21.18 5.06 16.24
N GLY A 216 -20.30 5.96 16.65
CA GLY A 216 -19.29 5.70 17.69
C GLY A 216 -18.00 5.12 17.14
N ALA A 217 -17.91 4.82 15.84
CA ALA A 217 -16.72 4.19 15.28
C ALA A 217 -15.49 5.11 15.25
N ILE A 218 -14.33 4.48 15.46
CA ILE A 218 -12.99 5.05 15.21
C ILE A 218 -12.19 4.03 14.41
N GLY A 219 -11.53 4.47 13.34
CA GLY A 219 -10.70 3.65 12.49
C GLY A 219 -9.45 4.39 12.03
N TYR A 220 -8.66 3.72 11.20
CA TYR A 220 -7.50 4.32 10.53
C TYR A 220 -7.52 3.98 9.04
N ASN A 221 -7.39 5.01 8.21
CA ASN A 221 -7.43 4.90 6.75
C ASN A 221 -6.30 5.70 6.14
N GLU A 222 -5.89 5.39 4.92
CA GLU A 222 -5.13 6.35 4.12
C GLU A 222 -5.99 7.59 3.80
N LEU A 223 -5.39 8.79 3.81
CA LEU A 223 -6.07 10.09 3.66
C LEU A 223 -6.99 10.18 2.43
N ALA A 224 -6.58 9.67 1.27
CA ALA A 224 -7.40 9.73 0.06
C ALA A 224 -8.74 9.01 0.26
N TYR A 225 -8.77 7.89 1.00
CA TYR A 225 -10.02 7.20 1.32
C TYR A 225 -10.94 8.05 2.19
N ALA A 226 -10.39 8.73 3.21
CA ALA A 226 -11.19 9.60 4.07
C ALA A 226 -11.79 10.78 3.28
N ILE A 227 -10.99 11.43 2.43
CA ILE A 227 -11.44 12.55 1.60
C ILE A 227 -12.50 12.11 0.59
N GLN A 228 -12.21 11.07 -0.21
CA GLN A 228 -13.12 10.61 -1.27
C GLN A 228 -14.47 10.14 -0.70
N ASN A 229 -14.45 9.56 0.51
CA ASN A 229 -15.65 9.08 1.17
C ASN A 229 -16.33 10.11 2.07
N LYS A 230 -15.82 11.35 2.13
CA LYS A 230 -16.32 12.46 2.96
C LYS A 230 -16.42 12.09 4.43
N MET A 231 -15.39 11.43 4.95
CA MET A 231 -15.32 10.97 6.34
C MET A 231 -14.79 12.09 7.24
N ALA A 232 -15.24 12.13 8.48
CA ALA A 232 -14.58 12.92 9.51
C ALA A 232 -13.27 12.21 9.93
N TYR A 233 -12.24 12.99 10.20
CA TYR A 233 -10.94 12.51 10.67
C TYR A 233 -10.31 13.53 11.61
N ALA A 234 -9.47 13.05 12.53
CA ALA A 234 -8.93 13.85 13.63
C ALA A 234 -7.60 14.54 13.28
N ASP A 235 -7.35 15.67 13.94
CA ASP A 235 -6.01 16.21 14.12
C ASP A 235 -5.27 15.35 15.15
N VAL A 236 -4.02 14.99 14.86
CA VAL A 236 -3.22 14.13 15.74
C VAL A 236 -2.05 14.90 16.32
N GLN A 237 -1.82 14.76 17.63
CA GLN A 237 -0.67 15.37 18.28
C GLN A 237 0.63 14.76 17.76
N ASN A 238 1.53 15.60 17.24
CA ASN A 238 2.86 15.19 16.82
C ASN A 238 3.86 15.21 17.97
N LYS A 239 5.09 14.77 17.70
CA LYS A 239 6.17 14.68 18.68
C LYS A 239 6.51 16.01 19.35
N SER A 240 6.29 17.13 18.67
CA SER A 240 6.48 18.49 19.22
C SER A 240 5.28 19.01 20.03
N GLY A 241 4.28 18.16 20.30
CA GLY A 241 3.11 18.49 21.11
C GLY A 241 2.00 19.25 20.37
N LYS A 242 2.13 19.47 19.04
CA LYS A 242 1.16 20.21 18.24
C LYS A 242 0.15 19.26 17.60
N PHE A 243 -1.13 19.64 17.59
CA PHE A 243 -2.16 18.95 16.83
C PHE A 243 -2.06 19.32 15.36
N ILE A 244 -1.81 18.33 14.50
CA ILE A 244 -1.57 18.53 13.07
C ILE A 244 -2.71 17.89 12.28
N THR A 245 -3.33 18.68 11.41
CA THR A 245 -4.28 18.19 10.41
C THR A 245 -3.55 17.41 9.31
N PRO A 246 -4.01 16.21 8.94
CA PRO A 246 -3.42 15.48 7.82
C PRO A 246 -3.77 16.17 6.50
N THR A 247 -2.75 16.63 5.77
CA THR A 247 -2.87 17.26 4.45
C THR A 247 -1.70 16.82 3.58
N LEU A 248 -1.77 17.14 2.27
CA LEU A 248 -0.62 16.98 1.37
C LEU A 248 0.63 17.68 1.91
N GLU A 249 0.49 18.89 2.44
CA GLU A 249 1.60 19.69 2.98
C GLU A 249 2.23 19.02 4.21
N THR A 250 1.42 18.64 5.20
CA THR A 250 1.92 18.05 6.46
C THR A 250 2.49 16.64 6.25
N THR A 251 1.99 15.91 5.25
CA THR A 251 2.57 14.64 4.77
C THR A 251 3.92 14.87 4.11
N THR A 252 4.02 15.85 3.20
CA THR A 252 5.27 16.20 2.49
C THR A 252 6.36 16.65 3.47
N LEU A 253 6.00 17.44 4.48
CA LEU A 253 6.93 17.85 5.54
C LEU A 253 7.48 16.67 6.35
N SER A 254 6.68 15.62 6.53
CA SER A 254 7.06 14.43 7.30
C SER A 254 7.89 13.44 6.49
N SER A 255 7.71 13.42 5.17
CA SER A 255 8.45 12.53 4.26
C SER A 255 9.70 13.14 3.65
N ASN A 256 9.95 14.43 3.86
CA ASN A 256 11.19 15.09 3.43
C ASN A 256 12.37 14.74 4.36
N VAL A 257 12.80 13.48 4.30
CA VAL A 257 13.92 12.93 5.05
C VAL A 257 14.99 12.38 4.09
N GLU A 258 16.20 12.15 4.62
CA GLU A 258 17.21 11.38 3.90
C GLU A 258 16.84 9.89 3.93
N LEU A 259 16.72 9.29 2.74
CA LEU A 259 16.42 7.86 2.62
C LEU A 259 17.70 7.03 2.70
N PRO A 260 17.68 5.88 3.42
CA PRO A 260 18.77 4.92 3.33
C PRO A 260 18.85 4.32 1.93
N ALA A 261 19.98 3.67 1.59
CA ALA A 261 20.23 3.16 0.25
C ALA A 261 19.21 2.09 -0.22
N ASN A 262 18.61 1.35 0.70
CA ASN A 262 17.52 0.39 0.44
C ASN A 262 16.12 0.99 0.54
N ALA A 263 16.00 2.30 0.82
CA ALA A 263 14.76 3.05 1.03
C ALA A 263 13.83 2.53 2.15
N GLU A 264 14.26 1.56 2.94
CA GLU A 264 13.48 1.02 4.06
C GLU A 264 13.59 1.96 5.26
N VAL A 265 12.53 2.69 5.57
CA VAL A 265 12.51 3.66 6.68
C VAL A 265 11.11 3.73 7.29
N SER A 266 11.02 4.06 8.58
CA SER A 266 9.76 4.46 9.23
C SER A 266 9.73 5.97 9.38
N LEU A 267 8.61 6.59 8.95
CA LEU A 267 8.36 8.03 9.08
C LEU A 267 7.40 8.37 10.23
N THR A 268 6.96 7.38 11.01
CA THR A 268 5.99 7.62 12.09
C THR A 268 6.63 8.35 13.26
N ASN A 269 5.83 9.18 13.93
CA ASN A 269 6.23 10.09 15.00
C ASN A 269 7.37 11.04 14.58
N THR A 270 7.22 11.67 13.41
CA THR A 270 8.19 12.57 12.78
C THR A 270 8.76 13.64 13.73
N ASP A 271 10.03 13.99 13.54
CA ASP A 271 10.71 15.09 14.23
C ASP A 271 10.37 16.46 13.64
N ASN A 272 9.71 16.52 12.47
CA ASN A 272 9.29 17.79 11.89
C ASN A 272 8.15 18.41 12.73
N PRO A 273 8.31 19.61 13.30
CA PRO A 273 7.32 20.19 14.22
C PRO A 273 5.99 20.57 13.56
N LYS A 274 5.93 20.59 12.22
CA LYS A 274 4.72 20.82 11.43
C LYS A 274 4.25 19.56 10.68
N GLY A 275 4.99 18.46 10.79
CA GLY A 275 4.70 17.21 10.11
C GLY A 275 3.58 16.42 10.78
N TYR A 276 2.77 15.74 9.97
CA TYR A 276 1.76 14.79 10.43
C TYR A 276 2.41 13.51 10.95
N PRO A 277 2.09 13.05 12.18
CA PRO A 277 2.88 12.02 12.86
C PRO A 277 2.66 10.59 12.34
N ILE A 278 1.63 10.31 11.55
CA ILE A 278 1.34 8.96 11.05
C ILE A 278 1.50 8.93 9.53
N THR A 279 2.72 9.25 9.08
CA THR A 279 3.11 9.29 7.67
C THR A 279 3.95 8.05 7.32
N SER A 280 3.91 7.61 6.06
CA SER A 280 4.81 6.59 5.53
C SER A 280 5.06 6.74 4.04
N PHE A 281 6.20 6.23 3.58
CA PHE A 281 6.36 5.83 2.19
C PHE A 281 5.53 4.58 1.89
N THR A 282 5.26 4.35 0.61
CA THR A 282 4.77 3.09 0.06
C THR A 282 5.72 2.63 -1.04
N TRP A 283 5.92 1.32 -1.19
CA TRP A 283 6.93 0.73 -2.06
C TRP A 283 6.30 -0.23 -3.06
N ALA A 284 6.83 -0.21 -4.28
CA ALA A 284 6.75 -1.36 -5.18
C ALA A 284 7.87 -2.34 -4.83
N LEU A 285 7.56 -3.62 -4.82
CA LEU A 285 8.46 -4.72 -4.51
C LEU A 285 8.70 -5.56 -5.75
N ILE A 286 9.96 -5.74 -6.12
CA ILE A 286 10.38 -6.65 -7.20
C ILE A 286 11.59 -7.45 -6.75
N TYR A 287 11.83 -8.63 -7.31
CA TYR A 287 13.10 -9.32 -7.10
C TYR A 287 14.27 -8.52 -7.65
N LYS A 288 15.48 -8.67 -7.09
CA LYS A 288 16.65 -8.07 -7.71
C LYS A 288 16.98 -8.75 -9.04
N GLU A 289 17.02 -10.08 -9.05
CA GLU A 289 17.18 -10.89 -10.27
C GLU A 289 15.82 -11.11 -10.91
N GLN A 290 15.66 -10.58 -12.12
CA GLN A 290 14.41 -10.56 -12.87
C GLN A 290 14.22 -11.81 -13.73
N LYS A 291 15.23 -12.66 -13.90
CA LYS A 291 15.05 -13.96 -14.53
C LYS A 291 14.55 -14.98 -13.51
N TYR A 292 13.23 -15.14 -13.45
CA TYR A 292 12.57 -16.14 -12.62
C TYR A 292 11.29 -16.63 -13.31
N SER A 293 10.87 -17.88 -13.03
CA SER A 293 9.63 -18.46 -13.57
C SER A 293 9.45 -18.22 -15.08
N ASP A 294 10.52 -18.41 -15.85
CA ASP A 294 10.58 -18.19 -17.30
C ASP A 294 10.17 -16.77 -17.77
N ARG A 295 10.19 -15.78 -16.87
CA ARG A 295 10.00 -14.37 -17.22
C ARG A 295 11.02 -13.96 -18.28
N SER A 296 10.53 -13.41 -19.39
CA SER A 296 11.37 -12.88 -20.45
C SER A 296 12.02 -11.55 -20.05
N ALA A 297 13.19 -11.27 -20.65
CA ALA A 297 13.87 -9.98 -20.48
C ALA A 297 12.99 -8.81 -20.96
N ALA A 298 12.16 -9.02 -21.99
CA ALA A 298 11.20 -8.02 -22.45
C ALA A 298 10.18 -7.67 -21.36
N ARG A 299 9.56 -8.68 -20.73
CA ARG A 299 8.60 -8.47 -19.63
C ARG A 299 9.25 -7.80 -18.42
N ALA A 300 10.47 -8.21 -18.06
CA ALA A 300 11.25 -7.55 -17.02
C ALA A 300 11.45 -6.06 -17.32
N LYS A 301 11.91 -5.72 -18.54
CA LYS A 301 12.04 -4.31 -18.97
C LYS A 301 10.73 -3.55 -18.88
N THR A 302 9.61 -4.14 -19.32
CA THR A 302 8.29 -3.49 -19.22
C THR A 302 7.92 -3.14 -17.77
N VAL A 303 8.17 -4.03 -16.81
CA VAL A 303 7.95 -3.76 -15.37
C VAL A 303 8.83 -2.61 -14.90
N LEU A 304 10.13 -2.65 -15.21
CA LEU A 304 11.06 -1.61 -14.77
C LEU A 304 10.76 -0.25 -15.41
N THR A 305 10.39 -0.19 -16.69
CA THR A 305 9.99 1.05 -17.38
C THR A 305 8.70 1.62 -16.78
N LEU A 306 7.72 0.76 -16.43
CA LEU A 306 6.54 1.21 -15.69
C LEU A 306 6.94 1.83 -14.34
N LEU A 307 7.77 1.16 -13.55
CA LEU A 307 8.20 1.69 -12.25
C LEU A 307 9.05 2.97 -12.40
N TRP A 308 9.85 3.07 -13.46
CA TRP A 308 10.58 4.29 -13.81
C TRP A 308 9.63 5.45 -14.11
N TYR A 309 8.58 5.23 -14.90
CA TYR A 309 7.53 6.21 -15.14
C TYR A 309 6.86 6.64 -13.83
N ASN A 310 6.52 5.69 -12.94
CA ASN A 310 5.88 5.98 -11.65
C ASN A 310 6.69 6.96 -10.80
N ILE A 311 8.01 6.77 -10.70
CA ILE A 311 8.90 7.64 -9.91
C ILE A 311 9.27 8.96 -10.62
N HIS A 312 8.93 9.11 -11.90
CA HIS A 312 9.13 10.32 -12.72
C HIS A 312 7.80 10.95 -13.16
N GLU A 313 7.37 10.77 -14.41
CA GLU A 313 6.20 11.48 -14.95
C GLU A 313 4.91 11.13 -14.21
N GLY A 314 4.82 9.93 -13.63
CA GLY A 314 3.71 9.46 -12.82
C GLY A 314 3.49 10.30 -11.56
N GLN A 315 4.55 10.92 -11.00
CA GLN A 315 4.49 11.73 -9.78
C GLN A 315 3.54 12.92 -9.89
N LYS A 316 3.24 13.41 -11.11
CA LYS A 316 2.26 14.47 -11.33
C LYS A 316 0.84 14.12 -10.84
N ASN A 317 0.55 12.82 -10.69
CA ASN A 317 -0.73 12.33 -10.20
C ASN A 317 -0.81 12.22 -8.66
N CYS A 318 0.30 12.41 -7.93
CA CYS A 318 0.32 12.29 -6.47
C CYS A 318 -0.51 13.37 -5.78
N ALA A 319 -0.18 14.64 -6.04
CA ALA A 319 -0.82 15.78 -5.37
C ALA A 319 -2.36 15.85 -5.57
N PRO A 320 -2.92 15.64 -6.79
CA PRO A 320 -4.38 15.59 -6.99
C PRO A 320 -5.11 14.53 -6.16
N LEU A 321 -4.40 13.50 -5.69
CA LEU A 321 -4.94 12.43 -4.86
C LEU A 321 -4.49 12.51 -3.40
N ASN A 322 -3.87 13.63 -2.98
CA ASN A 322 -3.35 13.88 -1.64
C ASN A 322 -2.18 12.97 -1.20
N TYR A 323 -1.46 12.39 -2.15
CA TYR A 323 -0.18 11.75 -1.89
C TYR A 323 0.95 12.76 -2.05
N ALA A 324 1.90 12.76 -1.12
CA ALA A 324 3.12 13.55 -1.25
C ALA A 324 4.04 12.89 -2.30
N PRO A 325 4.43 13.63 -3.36
CA PRO A 325 5.38 13.12 -4.33
C PRO A 325 6.75 12.90 -3.67
N LEU A 326 7.56 12.01 -4.25
CA LEU A 326 8.92 11.79 -3.81
C LEU A 326 9.73 13.09 -3.90
N SER A 327 10.52 13.38 -2.87
CA SER A 327 11.50 14.46 -2.93
C SER A 327 12.57 14.16 -3.98
N LYS A 328 13.31 15.18 -4.43
CA LYS A 328 14.42 14.98 -5.38
C LYS A 328 15.48 14.01 -4.86
N SER A 329 15.73 13.97 -3.55
CA SER A 329 16.65 13.00 -2.94
C SER A 329 16.05 11.60 -2.94
N ALA A 330 14.76 11.45 -2.64
CA ALA A 330 14.08 10.16 -2.67
C ALA A 330 14.00 9.56 -4.08
N VAL A 331 13.76 10.37 -5.12
CA VAL A 331 13.82 9.93 -6.53
C VAL A 331 15.20 9.37 -6.86
N LYS A 332 16.29 10.04 -6.46
CA LYS A 332 17.66 9.53 -6.70
C LYS A 332 17.91 8.18 -6.02
N VAL A 333 17.35 7.94 -4.84
CA VAL A 333 17.43 6.63 -4.18
C VAL A 333 16.61 5.59 -4.95
N ALA A 334 15.37 5.92 -5.33
CA ALA A 334 14.51 5.04 -6.12
C ALA A 334 15.15 4.64 -7.46
N GLU A 335 15.77 5.59 -8.17
CA GLU A 335 16.51 5.33 -9.41
C GLU A 335 17.67 4.36 -9.19
N LYS A 336 18.48 4.56 -8.14
CA LYS A 336 19.61 3.68 -7.83
C LYS A 336 19.15 2.26 -7.51
N ILE A 337 18.08 2.12 -6.74
CA ILE A 337 17.48 0.81 -6.43
C ILE A 337 17.00 0.14 -7.71
N LEU A 338 16.22 0.86 -8.54
CA LEU A 338 15.63 0.29 -9.75
C LEU A 338 16.70 -0.08 -10.80
N LYS A 339 17.76 0.72 -10.96
CA LYS A 339 18.92 0.42 -11.81
C LYS A 339 19.77 -0.77 -11.32
N SER A 340 19.60 -1.18 -10.06
CA SER A 340 20.31 -2.34 -9.51
C SER A 340 19.68 -3.69 -9.87
N ALA A 341 18.48 -3.67 -10.47
CA ALA A 341 17.82 -4.86 -10.97
C ALA A 341 18.63 -5.51 -12.10
N THR A 342 18.71 -6.83 -12.07
CA THR A 342 19.47 -7.64 -13.03
C THR A 342 18.60 -8.61 -13.80
N TYR A 343 19.11 -9.08 -14.93
CA TYR A 343 18.59 -10.23 -15.66
C TYR A 343 19.79 -11.06 -16.14
N ASP A 344 19.84 -12.34 -15.75
CA ASP A 344 21.03 -13.18 -15.95
C ASP A 344 22.30 -12.55 -15.34
N GLY A 345 22.17 -11.93 -14.16
CA GLY A 345 23.26 -11.28 -13.44
C GLY A 345 23.77 -9.97 -14.06
N LYS A 346 23.17 -9.48 -15.15
CA LYS A 346 23.52 -8.21 -15.79
C LYS A 346 22.44 -7.15 -15.54
N ALA A 347 22.83 -5.89 -15.34
CA ALA A 347 21.87 -4.80 -15.22
C ALA A 347 20.95 -4.75 -16.45
N ILE A 348 19.64 -4.55 -16.23
CA ILE A 348 18.61 -4.62 -17.29
C ILE A 348 17.96 -3.27 -17.63
N LEU A 349 18.19 -2.24 -16.80
CA LEU A 349 17.73 -0.87 -17.03
C LEU A 349 18.85 0.05 -17.54
#